data_AF-A0A8S3Q544-F1
#
_entry.id   AF-A0A8S3Q544-F1
#
_cell.length_a   1.000
_cell.length_b   1.000
_cell.length_c   1.000
_cell.angle_alpha   90.00
_cell.angle_beta   90.00
_cell.angle_gamma   90.00
#
_symmetry.space_group_name_H-M   'P 1'
#
loop_
_entity.id
_entity.type
_entity.pdbx_description
1 polymer ?
#
loop_
_entity_poly.entity_id
_entity_poly.type
_entity_poly.pdbx_seq_one_letter_code
_entity_poly.pdbx_strand_id
1 'polypeptide(L)'
;MVIESRHVIDQITDTFRLLSCSRKYTNKPDVVINTKEVEILSQVVFKKIDTGFKKLKFVKMEDVPDEIFDDFETSETETEVYCHCKSDDVADLIECEGPDCKIKFYHIRCVGLNVSIDDGPSDWVCYECLGHHKPTVVSEKEKKSSKQIKTKSGNTVKEYAFTLEKAKESAKTVVLDSLKTIRSESFCKPNDKFSDMLTVTVEKLENSNAANDNCEMLIMHIWPSVIEGDNSKQLISTRLEKKAASFHQIRGSADIKLIFISFMDNLKIENYSDRICRLVLQFLLQQLFQELMKKRHPIPSTSGEKTSVLTISESEEQALRFTAGYICRKLSRHFTKYQRNPMHAQCRDIIKNFKISESEVDTRNLLSYTKEWLILVNRGGLFSVSDSVYMFFKEMEIIIRSNLNRASSSLHVTKDELHQQIEDSESVNQAFMELMKDTESDDIKLYLLNKFITCWVNLRLKAFSNVFMYIKKN
;
A
#
# COMPACT_ATOMS: atom_id res chain seq x y z
N MET A 1 20.32 27.99 -7.85
CA MET A 1 19.03 28.46 -7.30
C MET A 1 18.55 27.78 -6.01
N VAL A 2 18.77 26.49 -5.71
CA VAL A 2 18.49 25.96 -4.35
C VAL A 2 19.35 26.65 -3.28
N ILE A 3 20.54 27.14 -3.65
CA ILE A 3 21.39 27.96 -2.77
C ILE A 3 20.79 29.35 -2.54
N GLU A 4 20.12 29.95 -3.54
CA GLU A 4 19.49 31.27 -3.40
C GLU A 4 18.12 31.19 -2.72
N SER A 5 17.33 30.14 -2.95
CA SER A 5 16.08 29.92 -2.20
C SER A 5 16.35 29.48 -0.77
N ARG A 6 17.40 28.68 -0.51
CA ARG A 6 17.86 28.37 0.85
C ARG A 6 18.44 29.61 1.51
N HIS A 7 19.19 30.46 0.82
CA HIS A 7 19.66 31.73 1.39
C HIS A 7 18.51 32.69 1.71
N VAL A 8 17.48 32.78 0.87
CA VAL A 8 16.29 33.60 1.14
C VAL A 8 15.47 33.02 2.28
N ILE A 9 15.29 31.70 2.34
CA ILE A 9 14.61 31.03 3.46
C ILE A 9 15.42 31.18 4.75
N ASP A 10 16.75 31.00 4.73
CA ASP A 10 17.64 31.20 5.87
C ASP A 10 17.63 32.66 6.33
N GLN A 11 17.61 33.64 5.41
CA GLN A 11 17.44 35.06 5.74
C GLN A 11 16.07 35.35 6.38
N ILE A 12 15.00 34.71 5.90
CA ILE A 12 13.65 34.83 6.47
C ILE A 12 13.62 34.18 7.86
N THR A 13 14.16 32.98 8.02
CA THR A 13 14.23 32.23 9.28
C THR A 13 15.11 32.93 10.31
N ASP A 14 16.24 33.51 9.91
CA ASP A 14 17.11 34.31 10.78
C ASP A 14 16.43 35.62 11.18
N THR A 15 15.69 36.26 10.27
CA THR A 15 14.89 37.44 10.60
C THR A 15 13.77 37.10 11.59
N PHE A 16 13.08 35.97 11.41
CA PHE A 16 12.08 35.49 12.37
C PHE A 16 12.70 35.08 13.71
N ARG A 17 13.90 34.47 13.73
CA ARG A 17 14.67 34.19 14.96
C ARG A 17 15.08 35.46 15.69
N LEU A 18 15.49 36.51 14.97
CA LEU A 18 15.83 37.80 15.57
C LEU A 18 14.59 38.47 16.18
N LEU A 19 13.45 38.44 15.48
CA LEU A 19 12.17 38.96 15.98
C LEU A 19 11.63 38.17 17.19
N SER A 20 11.81 36.84 17.21
CA SER A 20 11.37 35.99 18.32
C SER A 20 12.35 35.99 19.51
N CYS A 21 13.66 36.17 19.27
CA CYS A 21 14.62 36.48 20.34
C CYS A 21 14.33 37.85 20.97
N SER A 22 13.96 38.85 20.18
CA SER A 22 13.59 40.18 20.69
C SER A 22 12.38 40.13 21.63
N ARG A 23 11.43 39.19 21.42
CA ARG A 23 10.31 38.92 22.34
C ARG A 23 10.70 38.16 23.61
N LYS A 24 11.78 37.37 23.59
CA LYS A 24 12.28 36.66 24.79
C LYS A 24 13.11 37.56 25.72
N TYR A 25 13.56 38.71 25.25
CA TYR A 25 14.35 39.69 26.03
C TYR A 25 13.51 40.80 26.70
N THR A 26 12.17 40.77 26.59
CA THR A 26 11.28 41.79 27.19
C THR A 26 11.12 41.70 28.72
N ASN A 27 11.94 40.88 29.41
CA ASN A 27 12.02 40.88 30.87
C ASN A 27 13.23 41.66 31.43
N LYS A 28 13.95 42.42 30.58
CA LYS A 28 14.91 43.45 31.04
C LYS A 28 14.30 44.85 30.87
N PRO A 29 14.19 45.66 31.94
CA PRO A 29 13.42 46.91 31.93
C PRO A 29 14.01 48.07 31.11
N ASP A 30 15.21 47.96 30.54
CA ASP A 30 15.94 49.12 29.96
C ASP A 30 16.16 49.09 28.44
N VAL A 31 15.50 48.20 27.69
CA VAL A 31 15.61 48.19 26.22
C VAL A 31 14.33 48.72 25.58
N VAL A 32 14.32 50.02 25.27
CA VAL A 32 13.26 50.65 24.48
C VAL A 32 13.44 50.24 23.01
N ILE A 33 12.72 49.21 22.59
CA ILE A 33 12.67 48.82 21.18
C ILE A 33 11.76 49.82 20.46
N ASN A 34 12.31 50.50 19.45
CA ASN A 34 11.55 51.41 18.59
C ASN A 34 10.53 50.63 17.75
N THR A 35 9.28 50.62 18.19
CA THR A 35 8.19 49.88 17.57
C THR A 35 7.95 50.26 16.10
N LYS A 36 8.26 51.51 15.72
CA LYS A 36 8.16 51.96 14.32
C LYS A 36 9.21 51.31 13.42
N GLU A 37 10.41 51.07 13.90
CA GLU A 37 11.46 50.39 13.11
C GLU A 37 11.12 48.92 12.89
N VAL A 38 10.56 48.24 13.89
CA VAL A 38 10.09 46.86 13.76
C VAL A 38 8.95 46.75 12.75
N GLU A 39 8.02 47.71 12.76
CA GLU A 39 6.90 47.74 11.81
C GLU A 39 7.37 48.02 10.36
N ILE A 40 8.34 48.94 10.18
CA ILE A 40 8.94 49.22 8.87
C ILE A 40 9.71 48.01 8.35
N LEU A 41 10.50 47.34 9.20
CA LEU A 41 11.26 46.14 8.82
C LEU A 41 10.32 44.98 8.45
N SER A 42 9.24 44.80 9.22
CA SER A 42 8.15 43.86 8.88
C SER A 42 7.60 44.14 7.48
N GLN A 43 7.17 45.38 7.21
CA GLN A 43 6.60 45.74 5.91
C GLN A 43 7.58 45.56 4.75
N VAL A 44 8.87 45.88 4.93
CA VAL A 44 9.91 45.72 3.90
C VAL A 44 10.18 44.23 3.61
N VAL A 45 10.22 43.39 4.66
CA VAL A 45 10.38 41.94 4.53
C VAL A 45 9.18 41.33 3.80
N PHE A 46 7.94 41.68 4.19
CA PHE A 46 6.74 41.23 3.49
C PHE A 46 6.72 41.65 2.02
N LYS A 47 7.15 42.88 1.70
CA LYS A 47 7.20 43.37 0.31
C LYS A 47 8.28 42.67 -0.53
N LYS A 48 9.43 42.32 0.07
CA LYS A 48 10.50 41.53 -0.58
C LYS A 48 10.10 40.06 -0.78
N ILE A 49 9.42 39.47 0.19
CA ILE A 49 8.80 38.14 0.07
C ILE A 49 7.78 38.16 -1.07
N ASP A 50 6.84 39.11 -1.07
CA ASP A 50 5.79 39.21 -2.09
C ASP A 50 6.37 39.45 -3.51
N THR A 51 7.46 40.21 -3.65
CA THR A 51 8.15 40.38 -4.94
C THR A 51 8.97 39.16 -5.38
N GLY A 52 9.55 38.40 -4.44
CA GLY A 52 10.19 37.12 -4.72
C GLY A 52 9.17 36.03 -5.12
N PHE A 53 8.04 35.98 -4.42
CA PHE A 53 6.90 35.10 -4.74
C PHE A 53 6.25 35.46 -6.08
N LYS A 54 6.19 36.74 -6.46
CA LYS A 54 5.71 37.16 -7.80
C LYS A 54 6.66 36.79 -8.94
N LYS A 55 7.97 36.65 -8.67
CA LYS A 55 8.97 36.23 -9.67
C LYS A 55 9.02 34.72 -9.87
N LEU A 56 8.74 33.94 -8.82
CA LEU A 56 8.46 32.53 -8.96
C LEU A 56 7.06 32.38 -9.56
N LYS A 57 6.95 32.00 -10.83
CA LYS A 57 5.69 31.49 -11.37
C LYS A 57 5.39 30.17 -10.67
N PHE A 58 4.83 30.25 -9.46
CA PHE A 58 4.12 29.12 -8.87
C PHE A 58 3.04 28.76 -9.88
N VAL A 59 3.09 27.54 -10.39
CA VAL A 59 1.93 26.96 -11.06
C VAL A 59 0.79 27.11 -10.07
N LYS A 60 -0.20 27.97 -10.37
CA LYS A 60 -1.37 28.03 -9.49
C LYS A 60 -1.93 26.62 -9.49
N MET A 61 -2.20 26.04 -8.33
CA MET A 61 -2.80 24.71 -8.28
C MET A 61 -4.17 24.66 -8.97
N GLU A 62 -4.79 25.83 -9.17
CA GLU A 62 -5.98 26.08 -9.99
C GLU A 62 -5.73 25.85 -11.49
N ASP A 63 -4.49 26.01 -11.97
CA ASP A 63 -4.07 25.80 -13.36
C ASP A 63 -3.63 24.35 -13.63
N VAL A 64 -3.74 23.44 -12.65
CA VAL A 64 -3.60 22.00 -12.90
C VAL A 64 -4.90 21.56 -13.58
N PRO A 65 -4.90 21.24 -14.89
CA PRO A 65 -6.12 20.89 -15.60
C PRO A 65 -6.80 19.72 -14.92
N ASP A 66 -8.13 19.79 -14.79
CA ASP A 66 -8.93 18.66 -14.31
C ASP A 66 -8.72 17.42 -15.19
N GLU A 67 -8.35 17.61 -16.46
CA GLU A 67 -8.04 16.60 -17.48
C GLU A 67 -6.94 15.59 -17.10
N ILE A 68 -6.03 15.91 -16.16
CA ILE A 68 -5.01 14.95 -15.67
C ILE A 68 -5.65 13.77 -14.93
N PHE A 69 -6.94 13.87 -14.62
CA PHE A 69 -7.71 12.88 -13.89
C PHE A 69 -8.86 12.30 -14.73
N ASP A 70 -9.10 12.79 -15.94
CA ASP A 70 -10.09 12.20 -16.87
C ASP A 70 -9.55 10.93 -17.55
N ASP A 71 -8.24 10.71 -17.58
CA ASP A 71 -7.63 9.41 -17.92
C ASP A 71 -7.99 8.29 -16.92
N PHE A 72 -8.71 8.61 -15.83
CA PHE A 72 -9.26 7.63 -14.90
C PHE A 72 -10.61 7.05 -15.37
N GLU A 73 -11.30 7.69 -16.32
CA GLU A 73 -12.48 7.08 -16.93
C GLU A 73 -12.03 6.02 -17.95
N THR A 74 -11.73 4.81 -17.48
CA THR A 74 -12.09 3.63 -18.28
C THR A 74 -13.59 3.75 -18.51
N SER A 75 -13.96 4.26 -19.68
CA SER A 75 -15.30 4.33 -20.25
C SER A 75 -16.33 3.51 -19.47
N GLU A 76 -17.01 4.14 -18.50
CA GLU A 76 -18.34 3.72 -18.07
C GLU A 76 -19.31 4.10 -19.20
N THR A 77 -19.08 3.58 -20.40
CA THR A 77 -20.19 3.34 -21.34
C THR A 77 -21.11 2.38 -20.60
N GLU A 78 -22.41 2.72 -20.53
CA GLU A 78 -23.47 1.84 -20.04
C GLU A 78 -23.08 0.39 -20.25
N THR A 79 -22.76 -0.34 -19.17
CA THR A 79 -22.29 -1.72 -19.25
C THR A 79 -23.40 -2.52 -19.93
N GLU A 80 -23.28 -2.70 -21.24
CA GLU A 80 -24.16 -3.54 -22.02
C GLU A 80 -24.10 -4.91 -21.35
N VAL A 81 -25.24 -5.40 -20.88
CA VAL A 81 -25.29 -6.68 -20.17
C VAL A 81 -25.02 -7.77 -21.20
N TYR A 82 -23.78 -8.23 -21.28
CA TYR A 82 -23.28 -9.18 -22.26
C TYR A 82 -23.66 -10.64 -21.98
N CYS A 83 -24.45 -10.96 -20.95
CA CYS A 83 -24.85 -12.34 -20.66
C CYS A 83 -26.00 -12.38 -19.65
N HIS A 84 -26.81 -13.43 -19.67
CA HIS A 84 -27.90 -13.63 -18.71
C HIS A 84 -27.42 -13.77 -17.26
N CYS A 85 -26.15 -14.15 -17.03
CA CYS A 85 -25.56 -14.25 -15.70
C CYS A 85 -25.29 -12.88 -15.06
N LYS A 86 -25.36 -11.78 -15.83
CA LYS A 86 -25.07 -10.40 -15.40
C LYS A 86 -23.67 -10.20 -14.81
N SER A 87 -22.71 -11.05 -15.20
CA SER A 87 -21.29 -10.87 -14.85
C SER A 87 -20.64 -9.87 -15.80
N ASP A 88 -19.81 -8.97 -15.26
CA ASP A 88 -19.05 -7.95 -16.00
C ASP A 88 -17.78 -8.53 -16.66
N ASP A 89 -17.59 -9.85 -16.61
CA ASP A 89 -16.46 -10.50 -17.27
C ASP A 89 -16.62 -10.40 -18.79
N VAL A 90 -15.64 -9.82 -19.48
CA VAL A 90 -15.65 -9.70 -20.95
C VAL A 90 -14.86 -10.82 -21.62
N ALA A 91 -14.25 -11.72 -20.85
CA ALA A 91 -13.55 -12.88 -21.40
C ALA A 91 -14.54 -13.97 -21.86
N ASP A 92 -14.19 -14.67 -22.94
CA ASP A 92 -14.89 -15.86 -23.42
C ASP A 92 -16.37 -15.64 -23.76
N LEU A 93 -16.69 -14.54 -24.46
CA LEU A 93 -18.02 -14.25 -24.98
C LEU A 93 -18.23 -14.86 -26.39
N ILE A 94 -19.40 -15.45 -26.61
CA ILE A 94 -19.89 -15.89 -27.93
C ILE A 94 -21.07 -15.00 -28.35
N GLU A 95 -21.07 -14.57 -29.61
CA GLU A 95 -22.17 -13.79 -30.17
C GLU A 95 -23.31 -14.72 -30.62
N CYS A 96 -24.56 -14.34 -30.35
CA CYS A 96 -25.74 -15.05 -30.81
C CYS A 96 -26.14 -14.54 -32.19
N GLU A 97 -26.15 -15.42 -33.19
CA GLU A 97 -26.57 -15.13 -34.57
C GLU A 97 -28.10 -15.02 -34.76
N GLY A 98 -28.86 -14.92 -33.66
CA GLY A 98 -30.30 -14.71 -33.71
C GLY A 98 -30.64 -13.28 -34.20
N PRO A 99 -31.46 -13.11 -35.25
CA PRO A 99 -31.65 -11.82 -35.93
C PRO A 99 -32.19 -10.70 -35.02
N ASP A 100 -32.93 -11.06 -33.98
CA ASP A 100 -33.51 -10.13 -32.98
C ASP A 100 -33.11 -10.51 -31.54
N CYS A 101 -31.90 -11.04 -31.34
CA CYS A 101 -31.46 -11.45 -30.01
C CYS A 101 -31.29 -10.24 -29.07
N LYS A 102 -31.98 -10.27 -27.92
CA LYS A 102 -31.92 -9.18 -26.92
C LYS A 102 -30.58 -9.09 -26.20
N ILE A 103 -29.89 -10.22 -26.04
CA ILE A 103 -28.57 -10.30 -25.42
C ILE A 103 -27.64 -10.83 -26.50
N LYS A 104 -26.86 -9.94 -27.13
CA LYS A 104 -26.04 -10.33 -28.30
C LYS A 104 -24.89 -11.24 -27.93
N PHE A 105 -24.32 -11.09 -26.75
CA PHE A 105 -23.18 -11.86 -26.29
C PHE A 105 -23.58 -12.80 -25.15
N TYR A 106 -22.82 -13.86 -24.92
CA TYR A 106 -22.98 -14.75 -23.78
C TYR A 106 -21.63 -15.32 -23.37
N HIS A 107 -21.39 -15.54 -22.08
CA HIS A 107 -20.22 -16.33 -21.68
C HIS A 107 -20.39 -17.76 -22.17
N ILE A 108 -19.37 -18.27 -22.85
CA ILE A 108 -19.27 -19.65 -23.34
C ILE A 108 -19.65 -20.66 -22.24
N ARG A 109 -19.15 -20.46 -21.01
CA ARG A 109 -19.48 -21.31 -19.85
C ARG A 109 -20.94 -21.24 -19.45
N CYS A 110 -21.55 -20.04 -19.50
CA CYS A 110 -22.95 -19.84 -19.13
C CYS A 110 -23.90 -20.51 -20.11
N VAL A 111 -23.47 -20.74 -21.35
CA VAL A 111 -24.25 -21.45 -22.38
C VAL A 111 -23.85 -22.92 -22.51
N GLY A 112 -23.05 -23.44 -21.57
CA GLY A 112 -22.66 -24.85 -21.53
C GLY A 112 -21.69 -25.27 -22.64
N LEU A 113 -21.11 -24.31 -23.35
CA LEU A 113 -20.05 -24.57 -24.31
C LEU A 113 -18.74 -24.77 -23.56
N ASN A 114 -17.98 -25.77 -23.99
CA ASN A 114 -16.66 -26.08 -23.44
C ASN A 114 -15.60 -25.96 -24.54
N VAL A 115 -15.78 -24.99 -25.43
CA VAL A 115 -14.92 -24.66 -26.57
C VAL A 115 -14.40 -23.24 -26.40
N SER A 116 -13.20 -22.94 -26.88
CA SER A 116 -12.68 -21.56 -26.90
C SER A 116 -13.47 -20.70 -27.89
N ILE A 117 -13.45 -19.36 -27.81
CA ILE A 117 -14.13 -18.48 -28.79
C ILE A 117 -13.70 -18.83 -30.21
N ASP A 118 -12.41 -19.07 -30.43
CA ASP A 118 -11.82 -19.34 -31.74
C ASP A 118 -12.27 -20.70 -32.32
N ASP A 119 -12.68 -21.63 -31.47
CA ASP A 119 -13.21 -22.96 -31.83
C ASP A 119 -14.75 -23.03 -31.68
N GLY A 120 -15.38 -21.92 -31.31
CA GLY A 120 -16.82 -21.82 -31.13
C GLY A 120 -17.54 -22.01 -32.46
N PRO A 121 -18.77 -22.56 -32.47
CA PRO A 121 -19.59 -22.54 -33.67
C PRO A 121 -19.82 -21.08 -34.09
N SER A 122 -19.40 -20.72 -35.31
CA SER A 122 -19.58 -19.37 -35.86
C SER A 122 -21.06 -19.02 -36.09
N ASP A 123 -21.93 -20.03 -36.08
CA ASP A 123 -23.38 -19.96 -36.26
C ASP A 123 -24.14 -20.27 -34.96
N TRP A 124 -23.51 -20.02 -33.80
CA TRP A 124 -24.14 -20.31 -32.52
C TRP A 124 -25.35 -19.40 -32.27
N VAL A 125 -26.44 -20.02 -31.84
CA VAL A 125 -27.71 -19.35 -31.52
C VAL A 125 -28.08 -19.71 -30.09
N CYS A 126 -28.43 -18.71 -29.28
CA CYS A 126 -28.78 -18.92 -27.87
C CYS A 126 -30.08 -19.72 -27.72
N TYR A 127 -30.31 -20.28 -26.53
CA TYR A 127 -31.49 -21.10 -26.24
C TYR A 127 -32.82 -20.33 -26.45
N GLU A 128 -32.83 -19.01 -26.26
CA GLU A 128 -34.00 -18.17 -26.52
C GLU A 128 -34.30 -18.08 -28.02
N CYS A 129 -33.26 -17.92 -28.85
CA CYS A 129 -33.41 -17.83 -30.29
C CYS A 129 -33.63 -19.21 -30.94
N LEU A 130 -33.04 -20.29 -30.41
CA LEU A 130 -33.27 -21.67 -30.85
C LEU A 130 -34.73 -22.11 -30.63
N GLY A 131 -35.39 -21.61 -29.59
CA GLY A 131 -36.83 -21.82 -29.36
C GLY A 131 -37.73 -21.26 -30.47
N HIS A 132 -37.19 -20.42 -31.37
CA HIS A 132 -37.92 -19.74 -32.44
C HIS A 132 -37.56 -20.23 -33.86
N HIS A 133 -36.57 -21.11 -34.04
CA HIS A 133 -36.13 -21.59 -35.37
C HIS A 133 -36.35 -23.10 -35.56
N LYS A 134 -37.22 -23.47 -36.52
CA LYS A 134 -37.27 -24.85 -37.07
C LYS A 134 -36.04 -25.08 -37.95
N PRO A 135 -35.23 -26.14 -37.73
CA PRO A 135 -33.94 -26.29 -38.40
C PRO A 135 -34.08 -26.83 -39.83
N THR A 136 -33.26 -26.30 -40.73
CA THR A 136 -33.01 -26.83 -42.07
C THR A 136 -31.53 -27.19 -42.15
N VAL A 137 -31.24 -28.43 -42.52
CA VAL A 137 -29.95 -29.13 -42.36
C VAL A 137 -29.03 -28.90 -43.56
N VAL A 138 -27.73 -28.57 -43.35
CA VAL A 138 -26.62 -28.97 -44.25
C VAL A 138 -25.30 -29.13 -43.46
N SER A 139 -24.47 -30.04 -43.99
CA SER A 139 -23.40 -30.88 -43.45
C SER A 139 -21.95 -30.33 -43.36
N GLU A 140 -21.28 -30.81 -42.29
CA GLU A 140 -19.88 -31.27 -42.10
C GLU A 140 -18.80 -31.07 -43.19
N LYS A 141 -17.61 -30.67 -42.72
CA LYS A 141 -16.32 -31.31 -43.08
C LYS A 141 -15.18 -30.98 -42.09
N GLU A 142 -14.61 -32.04 -41.51
CA GLU A 142 -13.45 -32.06 -40.62
C GLU A 142 -12.12 -31.71 -41.32
N LYS A 143 -11.17 -31.09 -40.59
CA LYS A 143 -9.73 -31.26 -40.80
C LYS A 143 -8.91 -31.00 -39.52
N LYS A 144 -8.09 -31.99 -39.16
CA LYS A 144 -7.12 -32.01 -38.06
C LYS A 144 -5.86 -31.19 -38.38
N SER A 145 -5.38 -30.38 -37.44
CA SER A 145 -3.94 -30.16 -37.25
C SER A 145 -3.63 -29.67 -35.84
N SER A 146 -2.83 -30.45 -35.11
CA SER A 146 -2.28 -30.16 -33.79
C SER A 146 -1.20 -29.07 -33.90
N LYS A 147 -1.42 -27.93 -33.24
CA LYS A 147 -0.40 -26.91 -33.00
C LYS A 147 -0.54 -26.39 -31.58
N GLN A 148 0.52 -26.57 -30.79
CA GLN A 148 0.68 -26.01 -29.45
C GLN A 148 0.61 -24.48 -29.52
N ILE A 149 -0.38 -23.86 -28.88
CA ILE A 149 -0.49 -22.41 -28.75
C ILE A 149 -0.60 -22.06 -27.26
N LYS A 150 0.33 -21.20 -26.83
CA LYS A 150 0.47 -20.64 -25.49
C LYS A 150 -0.65 -19.63 -25.24
N THR A 151 -1.41 -19.83 -24.18
CA THR A 151 -2.44 -18.90 -23.69
C THR A 151 -1.80 -17.72 -22.95
N LYS A 152 -2.27 -16.50 -23.23
CA LYS A 152 -1.94 -15.26 -22.49
C LYS A 152 -3.21 -14.69 -21.89
N SER A 153 -3.41 -14.91 -20.59
CA SER A 153 -4.32 -14.14 -19.74
C SER A 153 -3.46 -13.47 -18.68
N GLY A 154 -3.35 -12.14 -18.77
CA GLY A 154 -2.40 -11.34 -18.01
C GLY A 154 -2.94 -10.90 -16.65
N ASN A 155 -3.37 -11.82 -15.81
CA ASN A 155 -3.27 -11.54 -14.37
C ASN A 155 -1.78 -11.47 -14.08
N THR A 156 -1.25 -10.27 -13.90
CA THR A 156 0.13 -10.06 -13.43
C THR A 156 0.21 -10.60 -12.01
N VAL A 157 0.45 -11.92 -11.91
CA VAL A 157 0.79 -12.57 -10.66
C VAL A 157 2.01 -11.84 -10.14
N LYS A 158 1.89 -11.22 -8.96
CA LYS A 158 3.05 -10.60 -8.31
C LYS A 158 4.15 -11.65 -8.22
N GLU A 159 5.25 -11.43 -8.92
CA GLU A 159 6.39 -12.32 -8.87
C GLU A 159 7.18 -11.99 -7.60
N TYR A 160 6.94 -12.78 -6.57
CA TYR A 160 7.63 -12.63 -5.30
C TYR A 160 8.99 -13.32 -5.35
N ALA A 161 10.03 -12.62 -4.89
CA ALA A 161 11.41 -13.13 -4.95
C ALA A 161 11.64 -14.42 -4.14
N PHE A 162 10.89 -14.65 -3.05
CA PHE A 162 11.04 -15.81 -2.18
C PHE A 162 9.88 -16.79 -2.37
N THR A 163 10.14 -17.91 -3.07
CA THR A 163 9.15 -18.96 -3.40
C THR A 163 9.23 -20.15 -2.44
N LEU A 164 8.32 -21.12 -2.58
CA LEU A 164 8.34 -22.34 -1.78
C LEU A 164 9.65 -23.12 -1.99
N GLU A 165 10.13 -23.18 -3.23
CA GLU A 165 11.36 -23.89 -3.60
C GLU A 165 12.56 -23.28 -2.88
N LYS A 166 12.68 -21.94 -2.87
CA LYS A 166 13.72 -21.24 -2.11
C LYS A 166 13.57 -21.44 -0.60
N ALA A 167 12.33 -21.52 -0.10
CA ALA A 167 12.08 -21.82 1.30
C ALA A 167 12.52 -23.25 1.66
N LYS A 168 12.28 -24.24 0.79
CA LYS A 168 12.75 -25.62 0.94
C LYS A 168 14.27 -25.73 0.88
N GLU A 169 14.91 -25.10 -0.12
CA GLU A 169 16.37 -25.05 -0.24
C GLU A 169 17.06 -24.45 0.98
N SER A 170 16.40 -23.51 1.65
CA SER A 170 16.89 -22.87 2.88
C SER A 170 16.34 -23.45 4.17
N ALA A 171 15.63 -24.59 4.12
CA ALA A 171 14.81 -25.05 5.24
C ALA A 171 15.57 -25.27 6.54
N LYS A 172 16.68 -26.01 6.46
CA LYS A 172 17.56 -26.27 7.60
C LYS A 172 18.04 -24.97 8.24
N THR A 173 18.48 -24.01 7.42
CA THR A 173 18.99 -22.72 7.88
C THR A 173 17.89 -21.92 8.58
N VAL A 174 16.69 -21.84 8.01
CA VAL A 174 15.56 -21.10 8.61
C VAL A 174 15.11 -21.71 9.94
N VAL A 175 15.05 -23.04 10.04
CA VAL A 175 14.75 -23.74 11.30
C VAL A 175 15.84 -23.50 12.34
N LEU A 176 17.10 -23.59 11.94
CA LEU A 176 18.24 -23.36 12.82
C LEU A 176 18.29 -21.93 13.36
N ASP A 177 18.11 -20.93 12.48
CA ASP A 177 18.08 -19.51 12.86
C ASP A 177 16.90 -19.21 13.79
N SER A 178 15.75 -19.86 13.55
CA SER A 178 14.59 -19.77 14.43
C SER A 178 14.88 -20.31 15.82
N LEU A 179 15.47 -21.51 15.93
CA LEU A 179 15.86 -22.10 17.22
C LEU A 179 16.89 -21.25 17.97
N LYS A 180 17.88 -20.70 17.25
CA LYS A 180 18.89 -19.79 17.82
C LYS A 180 18.26 -18.51 18.36
N THR A 181 17.29 -17.94 17.62
CA THR A 181 16.55 -16.75 18.04
C THR A 181 15.78 -17.04 19.33
N ILE A 182 15.02 -18.15 19.38
CA ILE A 182 14.29 -18.57 20.59
C ILE A 182 15.24 -18.76 21.77
N ARG A 183 16.41 -19.38 21.56
CA ARG A 183 17.43 -19.56 22.60
C ARG A 183 17.97 -18.24 23.15
N SER A 184 18.01 -17.18 22.34
CA SER A 184 18.49 -15.85 22.74
C SER A 184 17.45 -14.99 23.48
N GLU A 185 16.19 -15.42 23.53
CA GLU A 185 15.12 -14.68 24.20
C GLU A 185 15.28 -14.65 25.71
N SER A 186 14.83 -13.56 26.35
CA SER A 186 15.03 -13.32 27.79
C SER A 186 14.34 -14.33 28.71
N PHE A 187 13.34 -15.07 28.21
CA PHE A 187 12.65 -16.10 28.99
C PHE A 187 13.43 -17.43 29.05
N CYS A 188 14.43 -17.63 28.19
CA CYS A 188 15.33 -18.77 28.23
C CYS A 188 16.36 -18.59 29.35
N LYS A 189 15.98 -18.97 30.57
CA LYS A 189 16.92 -18.94 31.70
C LYS A 189 17.99 -20.02 31.52
N PRO A 190 19.28 -19.71 31.79
CA PRO A 190 20.32 -20.73 31.86
C PRO A 190 19.94 -21.82 32.87
N ASN A 191 20.19 -23.09 32.53
CA ASN A 191 19.90 -24.28 33.35
C ASN A 191 18.42 -24.65 33.54
N ASP A 192 17.51 -24.11 32.72
CA ASP A 192 16.15 -24.67 32.60
C ASP A 192 16.16 -25.82 31.58
N LYS A 193 15.41 -26.89 31.85
CA LYS A 193 15.24 -28.05 30.94
C LYS A 193 14.81 -27.63 29.53
N PHE A 194 14.05 -26.54 29.42
CA PHE A 194 13.68 -25.94 28.14
C PHE A 194 14.90 -25.38 27.37
N SER A 195 15.76 -24.63 28.05
CA SER A 195 16.99 -24.07 27.47
C SER A 195 17.99 -25.17 27.10
N ASP A 196 18.12 -26.20 27.95
CA ASP A 196 18.95 -27.36 27.68
C ASP A 196 18.46 -28.12 26.43
N MET A 197 17.15 -28.35 26.31
CA MET A 197 16.55 -28.98 25.13
C MET A 197 16.81 -28.17 23.85
N LEU A 198 16.64 -26.85 23.89
CA LEU A 198 16.92 -25.99 22.74
C LEU A 198 18.39 -26.05 22.34
N THR A 199 19.30 -26.03 23.32
CA THR A 199 20.75 -26.09 23.08
C THR A 199 21.13 -27.40 22.41
N VAL A 200 20.69 -28.53 22.94
CA VAL A 200 20.92 -29.85 22.34
C VAL A 200 20.30 -29.94 20.95
N THR A 201 19.09 -29.41 20.75
CA THR A 201 18.45 -29.40 19.42
C THR A 201 19.27 -28.61 18.40
N VAL A 202 19.72 -27.40 18.76
CA VAL A 202 20.56 -26.55 17.90
C VAL A 202 21.85 -27.25 17.54
N GLU A 203 22.60 -27.75 18.52
CA GLU A 203 23.89 -28.43 18.31
C GLU A 203 23.74 -29.65 17.40
N LYS A 204 22.70 -30.47 17.62
CA LYS A 204 22.48 -31.67 16.79
C LYS A 204 22.03 -31.31 15.38
N LEU A 205 21.19 -30.30 15.21
CA LEU A 205 20.77 -29.85 13.89
C LEU A 205 21.94 -29.23 13.10
N GLU A 206 22.85 -28.52 13.76
CA GLU A 206 24.08 -28.00 13.13
C GLU A 206 24.97 -29.13 12.60
N ASN A 207 25.14 -30.18 13.40
CA ASN A 207 26.09 -31.25 13.11
C ASN A 207 25.51 -32.43 12.30
N SER A 208 24.20 -32.46 12.05
CA SER A 208 23.53 -33.57 11.36
C SER A 208 22.69 -33.11 10.18
N ASN A 209 22.60 -33.94 9.14
CA ASN A 209 21.65 -33.78 8.04
C ASN A 209 20.44 -34.72 8.15
N ALA A 210 20.38 -35.55 9.21
CA ALA A 210 19.33 -36.55 9.39
C ALA A 210 17.92 -35.96 9.52
N ALA A 211 17.81 -34.68 9.85
CA ALA A 211 16.53 -33.98 10.03
C ALA A 211 16.22 -32.96 8.91
N ASN A 212 16.96 -32.98 7.79
CA ASN A 212 16.74 -32.03 6.68
C ASN A 212 15.33 -32.20 6.08
N ASP A 213 14.91 -33.44 5.84
CA ASP A 213 13.58 -33.74 5.29
C ASP A 213 12.47 -33.25 6.23
N ASN A 214 12.65 -33.38 7.55
CA ASN A 214 11.72 -32.85 8.53
C ASN A 214 11.67 -31.31 8.52
N CYS A 215 12.81 -30.63 8.32
CA CYS A 215 12.84 -29.18 8.20
C CYS A 215 12.04 -28.73 6.96
N GLU A 216 12.21 -29.41 5.83
CA GLU A 216 11.42 -29.15 4.62
C GLU A 216 9.92 -29.38 4.87
N MET A 217 9.57 -30.49 5.53
CA MET A 217 8.17 -30.80 5.87
C MET A 217 7.54 -29.74 6.80
N LEU A 218 8.28 -29.25 7.80
CA LEU A 218 7.81 -28.15 8.65
C LEU A 218 7.52 -26.90 7.83
N ILE A 219 8.40 -26.53 6.90
CA ILE A 219 8.19 -25.36 6.03
C ILE A 219 7.01 -25.58 5.10
N MET A 220 6.92 -26.72 4.43
CA MET A 220 5.81 -27.05 3.53
C MET A 220 4.46 -26.97 4.25
N HIS A 221 4.41 -27.35 5.52
CA HIS A 221 3.18 -27.32 6.30
C HIS A 221 2.81 -25.90 6.77
N ILE A 222 3.77 -25.01 7.01
CA ILE A 222 3.52 -23.61 7.38
C ILE A 222 3.27 -22.72 6.15
N TRP A 223 3.86 -23.06 5.02
CA TRP A 223 3.87 -22.23 3.81
C TRP A 223 2.48 -21.79 3.32
N PRO A 224 1.42 -22.62 3.34
CA PRO A 224 0.08 -22.18 2.96
C PRO A 224 -0.38 -20.94 3.74
N SER A 225 -0.08 -20.86 5.04
CA SER A 225 -0.41 -19.67 5.85
C SER A 225 0.43 -18.45 5.50
N VAL A 226 1.67 -18.64 5.02
CA VAL A 226 2.56 -17.54 4.61
C VAL A 226 2.07 -16.88 3.33
N ILE A 227 1.55 -17.67 2.38
CA ILE A 227 1.05 -17.16 1.08
C ILE A 227 -0.44 -16.82 1.10
N GLU A 228 -1.14 -17.05 2.21
CA GLU A 228 -2.58 -16.83 2.31
C GLU A 228 -2.91 -15.35 2.02
N GLY A 229 -3.71 -15.10 0.98
CA GLY A 229 -4.07 -13.74 0.57
C GLY A 229 -3.06 -13.01 -0.31
N ASP A 230 -1.94 -13.63 -0.71
CA ASP A 230 -0.94 -13.01 -1.62
C ASP A 230 -1.53 -12.62 -2.99
N ASN A 231 -2.58 -13.32 -3.43
CA ASN A 231 -3.29 -13.07 -4.68
C ASN A 231 -4.59 -12.28 -4.48
N SER A 232 -4.90 -11.87 -3.25
CA SER A 232 -6.15 -11.18 -2.95
C SER A 232 -5.99 -9.67 -3.09
N LYS A 233 -6.94 -9.03 -3.77
CA LYS A 233 -7.11 -7.57 -3.77
C LYS A 233 -7.77 -7.16 -2.45
N GLN A 234 -7.09 -7.39 -1.33
CA GLN A 234 -7.60 -7.08 0.01
C GLN A 234 -6.61 -6.17 0.75
N LEU A 235 -7.15 -5.42 1.72
CA LEU A 235 -6.35 -4.59 2.62
C LEU A 235 -5.26 -5.43 3.30
N ILE A 236 -4.11 -4.81 3.60
CA ILE A 236 -3.02 -5.50 4.31
C ILE A 236 -3.52 -6.11 5.62
N SER A 237 -4.34 -5.39 6.40
CA SER A 237 -4.88 -5.88 7.66
C SER A 237 -5.68 -7.17 7.48
N THR A 238 -6.59 -7.20 6.50
CA THR A 238 -7.42 -8.37 6.18
C THR A 238 -6.56 -9.54 5.69
N ARG A 239 -5.51 -9.26 4.89
CA ARG A 239 -4.54 -10.27 4.47
C ARG A 239 -3.80 -10.87 5.66
N LEU A 240 -3.27 -10.03 6.56
CA LEU A 240 -2.55 -10.48 7.75
C LEU A 240 -3.43 -11.29 8.70
N GLU A 241 -4.69 -10.90 8.87
CA GLU A 241 -5.67 -11.64 9.66
C GLU A 241 -5.91 -13.05 9.09
N LYS A 242 -6.07 -13.17 7.76
CA LYS A 242 -6.19 -14.47 7.10
C LYS A 242 -4.94 -15.34 7.28
N LYS A 243 -3.75 -14.76 7.13
CA LYS A 243 -2.48 -15.46 7.37
C LYS A 243 -2.39 -15.96 8.81
N ALA A 244 -2.74 -15.13 9.78
CA ALA A 244 -2.75 -15.48 11.19
C ALA A 244 -3.79 -16.57 11.51
N ALA A 245 -5.01 -16.46 10.96
CA ALA A 245 -6.08 -17.46 11.14
C ALA A 245 -5.67 -18.82 10.55
N SER A 246 -5.13 -18.83 9.33
CA SER A 246 -4.57 -20.03 8.69
C SER A 246 -3.44 -20.64 9.53
N PHE A 247 -2.52 -19.80 10.03
CA PHE A 247 -1.42 -20.26 10.88
C PHE A 247 -1.91 -20.86 12.20
N HIS A 248 -2.94 -20.28 12.81
CA HIS A 248 -3.55 -20.82 14.03
C HIS A 248 -4.17 -22.20 13.83
N GLN A 249 -4.80 -22.45 12.67
CA GLN A 249 -5.30 -23.78 12.33
C GLN A 249 -4.16 -24.78 12.21
N ILE A 250 -3.09 -24.41 11.50
CA ILE A 250 -1.90 -25.24 11.30
C ILE A 250 -1.22 -25.57 12.63
N ARG A 251 -1.06 -24.58 13.51
CA ARG A 251 -0.44 -24.72 14.83
C ARG A 251 -1.16 -25.73 15.73
N GLY A 252 -2.46 -25.95 15.51
CA GLY A 252 -3.27 -26.92 16.24
C GLY A 252 -3.26 -28.34 15.67
N SER A 253 -2.79 -28.52 14.43
CA SER A 253 -2.97 -29.77 13.67
C SER A 253 -2.24 -30.97 14.29
N ALA A 254 -2.74 -32.18 14.02
CA ALA A 254 -2.06 -33.41 14.43
C ALA A 254 -0.79 -33.64 13.58
N ASP A 255 -0.85 -33.33 12.29
CA ASP A 255 0.24 -33.55 11.36
C ASP A 255 1.51 -32.80 11.76
N ILE A 256 1.41 -31.53 12.14
CA ILE A 256 2.60 -30.75 12.53
C ILE A 256 3.26 -31.33 13.79
N LYS A 257 2.49 -31.95 14.69
CA LYS A 257 3.00 -32.63 15.88
C LYS A 257 3.73 -33.91 15.49
N LEU A 258 3.20 -34.69 14.56
CA LEU A 258 3.85 -35.90 14.05
C LEU A 258 5.16 -35.58 13.33
N ILE A 259 5.16 -34.52 12.50
CA ILE A 259 6.35 -34.00 11.83
C ILE A 259 7.41 -33.63 12.87
N PHE A 260 7.02 -32.94 13.94
CA PHE A 260 7.92 -32.53 15.00
C PHE A 260 8.44 -33.71 15.84
N ILE A 261 7.61 -34.71 16.14
CA ILE A 261 8.07 -35.93 16.82
C ILE A 261 9.13 -36.63 15.98
N SER A 262 8.87 -36.83 14.68
CA SER A 262 9.85 -37.42 13.76
C SER A 262 11.13 -36.57 13.65
N PHE A 263 11.02 -35.25 13.69
CA PHE A 263 12.16 -34.34 13.74
C PHE A 263 13.03 -34.59 14.99
N MET A 264 12.41 -34.69 16.17
CA MET A 264 13.11 -34.94 17.42
C MET A 264 13.76 -36.34 17.46
N ASP A 265 13.07 -37.35 16.92
CA ASP A 265 13.55 -38.73 16.82
C ASP A 265 14.75 -38.85 15.88
N ASN A 266 14.72 -38.17 14.72
CA ASN A 266 15.85 -38.14 13.78
C ASN A 266 17.09 -37.43 14.34
N LEU A 267 16.88 -36.50 15.28
CA LEU A 267 17.96 -35.89 16.07
C LEU A 267 18.34 -36.74 17.30
N LYS A 268 17.70 -37.89 17.54
CA LYS A 268 17.94 -38.76 18.72
C LYS A 268 17.82 -38.00 20.04
N ILE A 269 16.88 -37.06 20.13
CA ILE A 269 16.68 -36.24 21.32
C ILE A 269 15.67 -36.96 22.21
N GLU A 270 16.21 -37.71 23.17
CA GLU A 270 15.42 -38.55 24.07
C GLU A 270 15.23 -37.85 25.44
N ASN A 271 14.31 -38.37 26.26
CA ASN A 271 14.14 -38.04 27.68
C ASN A 271 13.60 -36.64 28.04
N TYR A 272 12.94 -35.94 27.11
CA TYR A 272 12.22 -34.70 27.43
C TYR A 272 10.74 -34.95 27.70
N SER A 273 10.15 -34.16 28.61
CA SER A 273 8.72 -34.28 28.89
C SER A 273 7.91 -33.75 27.70
N ASP A 274 6.78 -34.41 27.40
CA ASP A 274 5.83 -33.99 26.35
C ASP A 274 5.45 -32.50 26.47
N ARG A 275 5.35 -31.98 27.70
CA ARG A 275 5.10 -30.55 27.96
C ARG A 275 6.19 -29.65 27.37
N ILE A 276 7.48 -29.97 27.56
CA ILE A 276 8.59 -29.17 27.05
C ILE A 276 8.64 -29.28 25.52
N CYS A 277 8.45 -30.47 24.96
CA CYS A 277 8.38 -30.68 23.51
C CYS A 277 7.29 -29.82 22.86
N ARG A 278 6.08 -29.78 23.46
CA ARG A 278 5.00 -28.90 23.00
C ARG A 278 5.37 -27.43 23.07
N LEU A 279 6.02 -26.97 24.14
CA LEU A 279 6.47 -25.58 24.24
C LEU A 279 7.47 -25.24 23.14
N VAL A 280 8.50 -26.06 22.94
CA VAL A 280 9.50 -25.86 21.88
C VAL A 280 8.84 -25.80 20.51
N LEU A 281 7.91 -26.73 20.21
CA LEU A 281 7.16 -26.70 18.96
C LEU A 281 6.40 -25.38 18.79
N GLN A 282 5.70 -24.91 19.81
CA GLN A 282 4.89 -23.68 19.71
C GLN A 282 5.75 -22.44 19.44
N PHE A 283 6.90 -22.31 20.12
CA PHE A 283 7.85 -21.23 19.85
C PHE A 283 8.51 -21.37 18.48
N LEU A 284 8.88 -22.60 18.08
CA LEU A 284 9.47 -22.87 16.79
C LEU A 284 8.53 -22.50 15.64
N LEU A 285 7.26 -22.94 15.69
CA LEU A 285 6.29 -22.60 14.64
C LEU A 285 6.05 -21.09 14.54
N GLN A 286 5.96 -20.39 15.68
CA GLN A 286 5.79 -18.94 15.72
C GLN A 286 6.98 -18.23 15.06
N GLN A 287 8.20 -18.63 15.41
CA GLN A 287 9.41 -18.03 14.87
C GLN A 287 9.59 -18.36 13.38
N LEU A 288 9.31 -19.60 12.98
CA LEU A 288 9.34 -20.02 11.57
C LEU A 288 8.36 -19.20 10.73
N PHE A 289 7.12 -19.03 11.19
CA PHE A 289 6.13 -18.24 10.50
C PHE A 289 6.60 -16.78 10.33
N GLN A 290 7.15 -16.17 11.38
CA GLN A 290 7.69 -14.81 11.31
C GLN A 290 8.87 -14.69 10.35
N GLU A 291 9.83 -15.62 10.38
CA GLU A 291 10.99 -15.60 9.49
C GLU A 291 10.60 -15.83 8.02
N LEU A 292 9.66 -16.74 7.76
CA LEU A 292 9.13 -16.96 6.41
C LEU A 292 8.35 -15.74 5.92
N MET A 293 7.54 -15.10 6.77
CA MET A 293 6.84 -13.85 6.45
C MET A 293 7.82 -12.73 6.11
N LYS A 294 8.89 -12.53 6.89
CA LYS A 294 9.94 -11.55 6.62
C LYS A 294 10.67 -11.82 5.30
N LYS A 295 10.97 -13.09 4.99
CA LYS A 295 11.63 -13.45 3.72
C LYS A 295 10.71 -13.30 2.51
N ARG A 296 9.42 -13.63 2.67
CA ARG A 296 8.38 -13.53 1.63
C ARG A 296 8.03 -12.08 1.31
N HIS A 297 7.85 -11.29 2.36
CA HIS A 297 7.58 -9.86 2.31
C HIS A 297 8.74 -9.15 2.99
N PRO A 298 9.89 -9.01 2.30
CA PRO A 298 11.01 -8.26 2.85
C PRO A 298 10.51 -6.86 3.16
N ILE A 299 10.28 -6.60 4.45
CA ILE A 299 10.15 -5.24 4.94
C ILE A 299 11.47 -4.60 4.52
N PRO A 300 11.45 -3.51 3.73
CA PRO A 300 12.66 -2.81 3.31
C PRO A 300 13.49 -2.59 4.56
N SER A 301 14.53 -3.42 4.71
CA SER A 301 15.19 -3.54 6.00
C SER A 301 15.87 -2.20 6.20
N THR A 302 15.42 -1.47 7.21
CA THR A 302 16.13 -0.31 7.79
C THR A 302 17.41 -0.78 8.48
N SER A 303 18.07 -1.81 7.93
CA SER A 303 19.24 -2.46 8.46
C SER A 303 20.45 -1.56 8.20
N GLY A 304 20.81 -0.82 9.25
CA GLY A 304 22.20 -0.54 9.59
C GLY A 304 22.79 0.76 9.06
N GLU A 305 22.47 1.18 7.83
CA GLU A 305 22.65 2.58 7.51
C GLU A 305 21.54 3.32 8.24
N LYS A 306 21.92 4.22 9.16
CA LYS A 306 21.02 5.26 9.66
C LYS A 306 20.44 5.90 8.42
N THR A 307 19.29 5.42 7.95
CA THR A 307 18.50 6.10 6.94
C THR A 307 18.26 7.40 7.62
N SER A 308 19.01 8.42 7.20
CA SER A 308 18.96 9.74 7.82
C SER A 308 17.49 10.05 7.85
N VAL A 309 16.90 10.03 9.06
CA VAL A 309 15.45 10.09 9.24
C VAL A 309 15.02 11.19 8.30
N LEU A 310 14.19 10.86 7.29
CA LEU A 310 13.86 11.82 6.24
C LEU A 310 13.09 12.94 6.93
N THR A 311 13.83 13.95 7.39
CA THR A 311 13.28 15.02 8.20
C THR A 311 12.54 15.93 7.24
N ILE A 312 11.22 15.92 7.37
CA ILE A 312 10.37 16.90 6.70
C ILE A 312 10.50 18.18 7.53
N SER A 313 11.00 19.24 6.91
CA SER A 313 11.13 20.54 7.58
C SER A 313 9.76 21.13 7.92
N GLU A 314 9.71 22.09 8.85
CA GLU A 314 8.48 22.75 9.29
C GLU A 314 7.65 23.31 8.12
N SER A 315 8.31 24.00 7.18
CA SER A 315 7.66 24.55 5.98
C SER A 315 7.15 23.46 5.04
N GLU A 316 7.84 22.31 4.97
CA GLU A 316 7.40 21.19 4.16
C GLU A 316 6.22 20.46 4.82
N GLU A 317 6.16 20.38 6.15
CA GLU A 317 5.01 19.82 6.87
C GLU A 317 3.75 20.70 6.67
N GLN A 318 3.90 22.03 6.68
CA GLN A 318 2.83 22.98 6.33
C GLN A 318 2.31 22.76 4.90
N ALA A 319 3.22 22.70 3.92
CA ALA A 319 2.88 22.45 2.52
C ALA A 319 2.27 21.06 2.31
N LEU A 320 2.75 20.05 3.04
CA LEU A 320 2.21 18.68 3.03
C LEU A 320 0.77 18.66 3.51
N ARG A 321 0.46 19.30 4.65
CA ARG A 321 -0.91 19.38 5.16
C ARG A 321 -1.85 20.14 4.22
N PHE A 322 -1.37 21.22 3.62
CA PHE A 322 -2.11 21.94 2.57
C PHE A 322 -2.47 21.01 1.41
N THR A 323 -1.49 20.24 0.94
CA THR A 323 -1.64 19.31 -0.18
C THR A 323 -2.61 18.19 0.16
N ALA A 324 -2.56 17.64 1.38
CA ALA A 324 -3.54 16.67 1.88
C ALA A 324 -4.96 17.22 1.80
N GLY A 325 -5.18 18.46 2.26
CA GLY A 325 -6.46 19.14 2.14
C GLY A 325 -6.93 19.33 0.70
N TYR A 326 -6.03 19.72 -0.20
CA TYR A 326 -6.34 19.83 -1.62
C TYR A 326 -6.84 18.48 -2.20
N ILE A 327 -6.19 17.37 -1.86
CA ILE A 327 -6.58 16.04 -2.36
C ILE A 327 -7.93 15.61 -1.80
N CYS A 328 -8.17 15.78 -0.49
CA CYS A 328 -9.47 15.51 0.12
C CYS A 328 -10.59 16.32 -0.56
N ARG A 329 -10.37 17.62 -0.79
CA ARG A 329 -11.32 18.49 -1.50
C ARG A 329 -11.57 17.99 -2.93
N LYS A 330 -10.51 17.60 -3.63
CA LYS A 330 -10.58 17.14 -5.02
C LYS A 330 -11.38 15.84 -5.14
N LEU A 331 -11.06 14.84 -4.32
CA LEU A 331 -11.78 13.57 -4.29
C LEU A 331 -13.24 13.76 -3.85
N SER A 332 -13.49 14.60 -2.84
CA SER A 332 -14.87 14.93 -2.42
C SER A 332 -15.69 15.53 -3.56
N ARG A 333 -15.11 16.45 -4.34
CA ARG A 333 -15.75 17.01 -5.55
C ARG A 333 -15.99 15.96 -6.62
N HIS A 334 -14.99 15.12 -6.89
CA HIS A 334 -15.11 14.02 -7.84
C HIS A 334 -16.30 13.12 -7.47
N PHE A 335 -16.36 12.59 -6.25
CA PHE A 335 -17.47 11.76 -5.80
C PHE A 335 -18.82 12.48 -5.73
N THR A 336 -18.84 13.80 -5.60
CA THR A 336 -20.07 14.58 -5.68
C THR A 336 -20.62 14.62 -7.11
N LYS A 337 -19.76 14.66 -8.14
CA LYS A 337 -20.18 14.62 -9.55
C LYS A 337 -20.91 13.32 -9.89
N TYR A 338 -20.47 12.19 -9.32
CA TYR A 338 -21.01 10.85 -9.58
C TYR A 338 -21.88 10.32 -8.43
N GLN A 339 -22.63 11.20 -7.75
CA GLN A 339 -23.42 10.84 -6.57
C GLN A 339 -24.52 9.78 -6.79
N ARG A 340 -24.80 9.41 -8.06
CA ARG A 340 -25.72 8.30 -8.39
C ARG A 340 -25.13 6.94 -8.00
N ASN A 341 -23.80 6.83 -7.94
CA ASN A 341 -23.13 5.63 -7.48
C ASN A 341 -23.14 5.60 -5.93
N PRO A 342 -23.72 4.57 -5.28
CA PRO A 342 -23.82 4.50 -3.82
C PRO A 342 -22.45 4.45 -3.13
N MET A 343 -21.47 3.79 -3.75
CA MET A 343 -20.10 3.73 -3.23
C MET A 343 -19.45 5.12 -3.23
N HIS A 344 -19.68 5.94 -4.27
CA HIS A 344 -19.17 7.32 -4.32
C HIS A 344 -19.85 8.21 -3.30
N ALA A 345 -21.16 8.06 -3.10
CA ALA A 345 -21.88 8.79 -2.05
C ALA A 345 -21.28 8.49 -0.66
N GLN A 346 -21.02 7.21 -0.36
CA GLN A 346 -20.37 6.80 0.89
C GLN A 346 -18.94 7.36 1.00
N CYS A 347 -18.11 7.25 -0.05
CA CYS A 347 -16.76 7.81 -0.05
C CYS A 347 -16.76 9.32 0.18
N ARG A 348 -17.69 10.05 -0.44
CA ARG A 348 -17.87 11.49 -0.23
C ARG A 348 -18.18 11.80 1.22
N ASP A 349 -19.09 11.05 1.83
CA ASP A 349 -19.53 11.31 3.21
C ASP A 349 -18.44 10.95 4.22
N ILE A 350 -17.66 9.89 3.97
CA ILE A 350 -16.43 9.58 4.72
C ILE A 350 -15.42 10.74 4.62
N ILE A 351 -15.13 11.22 3.40
CA ILE A 351 -14.18 12.33 3.23
C ILE A 351 -14.67 13.60 3.93
N LYS A 352 -15.97 13.88 3.99
CA LYS A 352 -16.48 15.06 4.73
C LYS A 352 -16.07 15.03 6.20
N ASN A 353 -16.01 13.84 6.82
CA ASN A 353 -15.59 13.66 8.22
C ASN A 353 -14.08 13.89 8.42
N PHE A 354 -13.29 13.95 7.36
CA PHE A 354 -11.86 14.29 7.44
C PHE A 354 -11.62 15.79 7.66
N LYS A 355 -12.65 16.61 7.50
CA LYS A 355 -12.59 18.06 7.67
C LYS A 355 -12.66 18.43 9.15
N ILE A 356 -11.70 19.21 9.63
CA ILE A 356 -11.76 19.81 10.98
C ILE A 356 -12.75 20.99 10.97
N SER A 357 -13.57 21.09 12.01
CA SER A 357 -14.36 22.31 12.29
C SER A 357 -13.45 23.48 12.74
N GLU A 358 -13.80 24.73 12.41
CA GLU A 358 -12.99 25.89 12.82
C GLU A 358 -12.86 26.02 14.34
N SER A 359 -13.80 25.45 15.10
CA SER A 359 -13.82 25.41 16.56
C SER A 359 -12.82 24.44 17.20
N GLU A 360 -12.30 23.44 16.47
CA GLU A 360 -11.42 22.38 17.02
C GLU A 360 -9.91 22.73 16.97
N VAL A 361 -9.57 23.95 16.56
CA VAL A 361 -8.17 24.38 16.36
C VAL A 361 -7.43 24.54 17.70
N ASP A 362 -8.13 24.65 18.83
CA ASP A 362 -7.57 25.17 20.09
C ASP A 362 -6.80 24.14 20.97
N THR A 363 -6.50 22.95 20.45
CA THR A 363 -5.68 21.98 21.18
C THR A 363 -4.20 22.19 20.85
N ARG A 364 -3.42 22.68 21.84
CA ARG A 364 -1.95 22.78 21.75
C ARG A 364 -1.33 21.40 21.54
N ASN A 365 -1.25 20.97 20.29
CA ASN A 365 -0.61 19.74 19.88
C ASN A 365 0.68 20.04 19.10
N LEU A 366 1.54 19.02 18.93
CA LEU A 366 2.84 19.15 18.26
C LEU A 366 2.72 19.69 16.82
N LEU A 367 1.56 19.54 16.20
CA LEU A 367 1.29 19.92 14.81
C LEU A 367 0.45 21.21 14.68
N SER A 368 0.17 21.90 15.80
CA SER A 368 -0.66 23.11 15.84
C SER A 368 -0.15 24.20 14.88
N TYR A 369 1.18 24.34 14.79
CA TYR A 369 1.84 25.27 13.89
C TYR A 369 1.45 25.07 12.40
N THR A 370 1.18 23.83 11.97
CA THR A 370 0.73 23.56 10.59
C THR A 370 -0.71 24.01 10.37
N LYS A 371 -1.57 23.94 11.40
CA LYS A 371 -2.97 24.41 11.35
C LYS A 371 -3.03 25.93 11.34
N GLU A 372 -2.23 26.58 12.18
CA GLU A 372 -2.11 28.05 12.21
C GLU A 372 -1.70 28.61 10.85
N TRP A 373 -0.69 27.99 10.22
CA TRP A 373 -0.28 28.37 8.87
C TRP A 373 -1.40 28.20 7.84
N LEU A 374 -2.17 27.11 7.90
CA LEU A 374 -3.29 26.90 6.99
C LEU A 374 -4.36 27.98 7.12
N ILE A 375 -4.66 28.43 8.34
CA ILE A 375 -5.62 29.51 8.59
C ILE A 375 -5.16 30.80 7.92
N LEU A 376 -3.87 31.12 7.99
CA LEU A 376 -3.29 32.32 7.38
C LEU A 376 -3.38 32.31 5.84
N VAL A 377 -3.21 31.14 5.21
CA VAL A 377 -3.27 31.03 3.74
C VAL A 377 -4.69 30.76 3.21
N ASN A 378 -5.64 30.40 4.08
CA ASN A 378 -7.00 30.08 3.68
C ASN A 378 -7.73 31.33 3.17
N ARG A 379 -8.29 31.25 1.96
CA ARG A 379 -9.10 32.30 1.33
C ARG A 379 -10.58 31.91 1.22
N GLY A 380 -11.08 31.09 2.15
CA GLY A 380 -12.49 30.66 2.20
C GLY A 380 -12.82 29.42 1.37
N GLY A 381 -11.81 28.66 0.94
CA GLY A 381 -12.01 27.46 0.11
C GLY A 381 -11.15 26.27 0.50
N LEU A 382 -10.26 26.41 1.49
CA LEU A 382 -9.35 25.35 1.87
C LEU A 382 -10.07 24.26 2.66
N PHE A 383 -9.70 23.01 2.41
CA PHE A 383 -10.19 21.86 3.17
C PHE A 383 -9.19 21.57 4.29
N SER A 384 -9.49 22.04 5.50
CA SER A 384 -8.65 21.82 6.68
C SER A 384 -8.76 20.37 7.14
N VAL A 385 -7.65 19.62 7.09
CA VAL A 385 -7.62 18.19 7.42
C VAL A 385 -7.18 17.92 8.86
N SER A 386 -7.74 16.85 9.45
CA SER A 386 -7.38 16.34 10.78
C SER A 386 -5.92 15.92 10.87
N ASP A 387 -5.42 15.76 12.11
CA ASP A 387 -4.04 15.31 12.33
C ASP A 387 -3.82 13.88 11.83
N SER A 388 -4.80 13.00 12.00
CA SER A 388 -4.76 11.64 11.46
C SER A 388 -4.64 11.64 9.94
N VAL A 389 -5.40 12.53 9.25
CA VAL A 389 -5.35 12.60 7.78
C VAL A 389 -4.00 13.11 7.32
N TYR A 390 -3.47 14.14 8.00
CA TYR A 390 -2.11 14.62 7.76
C TYR A 390 -1.07 13.50 7.93
N MET A 391 -1.16 12.71 9.01
CA MET A 391 -0.22 11.61 9.26
C MET A 391 -0.27 10.55 8.16
N PHE A 392 -1.46 10.17 7.67
CA PHE A 392 -1.59 9.27 6.52
C PHE A 392 -0.85 9.79 5.27
N PHE A 393 -1.02 11.06 4.91
CA PHE A 393 -0.29 11.66 3.78
C PHE A 393 1.21 11.79 4.05
N LYS A 394 1.62 11.98 5.32
CA LYS A 394 3.03 12.01 5.72
C LYS A 394 3.72 10.66 5.49
N GLU A 395 3.07 9.56 5.85
CA GLU A 395 3.59 8.22 5.60
C GLU A 395 3.77 7.96 4.09
N MET A 396 2.81 8.37 3.26
CA MET A 396 2.96 8.28 1.80
C MET A 396 4.11 9.15 1.28
N GLU A 397 4.29 10.37 1.81
CA GLU A 397 5.38 11.27 1.41
C GLU A 397 6.77 10.71 1.76
N ILE A 398 6.91 10.00 2.88
CA ILE A 398 8.18 9.37 3.27
C ILE A 398 8.61 8.36 2.19
N ILE A 399 7.68 7.54 1.69
CA ILE A 399 7.93 6.57 0.62
C ILE A 399 8.24 7.28 -0.70
N ILE A 400 7.49 8.34 -1.04
CA ILE A 400 7.78 9.12 -2.24
C ILE A 400 9.19 9.71 -2.17
N ARG A 401 9.61 10.25 -1.03
CA ARG A 401 10.94 10.89 -0.86
C ARG A 401 12.09 9.90 -0.88
N SER A 402 11.91 8.68 -0.37
CA SER A 402 12.96 7.66 -0.43
C SER A 402 13.28 7.28 -1.89
N ASN A 403 12.25 7.29 -2.76
CA ASN A 403 12.38 6.95 -4.17
C ASN A 403 12.73 8.15 -5.08
N LEU A 404 12.10 9.30 -4.84
CA LEU A 404 12.24 10.52 -5.64
C LEU A 404 13.18 11.52 -4.95
N ASN A 405 14.47 11.17 -4.85
CA ASN A 405 15.48 12.04 -4.28
C ASN A 405 16.41 12.65 -5.35
N ARG A 406 17.09 13.74 -5.02
CA ARG A 406 17.99 14.47 -5.93
C ARG A 406 19.24 13.65 -6.34
N ALA A 407 19.65 12.71 -5.48
CA ALA A 407 20.84 11.89 -5.70
C ALA A 407 20.56 10.76 -6.69
N SER A 408 19.31 10.37 -6.90
CA SER A 408 18.88 9.48 -7.96
C SER A 408 19.08 10.16 -9.32
N SER A 409 20.29 10.03 -9.87
CA SER A 409 20.65 10.53 -11.21
C SER A 409 19.79 9.93 -12.34
N SER A 410 18.99 8.92 -12.04
CA SER A 410 18.08 8.22 -12.92
C SER A 410 16.69 8.07 -12.28
N LEU A 411 15.65 8.62 -12.92
CA LEU A 411 14.26 8.22 -12.66
C LEU A 411 14.07 6.78 -13.16
N HIS A 412 14.45 5.80 -12.36
CA HIS A 412 14.13 4.41 -12.65
C HIS A 412 12.81 3.97 -12.05
N VAL A 413 12.31 4.70 -11.04
CA VAL A 413 11.08 4.30 -10.36
C VAL A 413 9.87 4.65 -11.21
N THR A 414 9.09 3.62 -11.56
CA THR A 414 7.86 3.79 -12.34
C THR A 414 6.71 4.26 -11.45
N LYS A 415 5.64 4.78 -12.06
CA LYS A 415 4.42 5.14 -11.34
C LYS A 415 3.82 3.94 -10.61
N ASP A 416 3.78 2.79 -11.28
CA ASP A 416 3.18 1.57 -10.74
C ASP A 416 4.04 1.00 -9.60
N GLU A 417 5.36 1.11 -9.68
CA GLU A 417 6.26 0.78 -8.57
C GLU A 417 6.00 1.64 -7.34
N LEU A 418 5.86 2.97 -7.49
CA LEU A 418 5.53 3.85 -6.36
C LEU A 418 4.16 3.52 -5.77
N HIS A 419 3.17 3.29 -6.63
CA HIS A 419 1.82 2.92 -6.21
C HIS A 419 1.87 1.64 -5.38
N GLN A 420 2.58 0.61 -5.88
CA GLN A 420 2.73 -0.66 -5.22
C GLN A 420 3.47 -0.56 -3.88
N GLN A 421 4.56 0.22 -3.83
CA GLN A 421 5.31 0.43 -2.60
C GLN A 421 4.49 1.13 -1.51
N ILE A 422 3.64 2.09 -1.89
CA ILE A 422 2.73 2.76 -0.95
C ILE A 422 1.62 1.81 -0.49
N GLU A 423 1.04 1.05 -1.42
CA GLU A 423 -0.01 0.07 -1.12
C GLU A 423 0.48 -1.03 -0.18
N ASP A 424 1.72 -1.50 -0.36
CA ASP A 424 2.33 -2.56 0.46
C ASP A 424 2.97 -2.04 1.76
N SER A 425 2.93 -0.72 2.02
CA SER A 425 3.49 -0.14 3.24
C SER A 425 2.58 -0.33 4.45
N GLU A 426 3.10 -0.99 5.49
CA GLU A 426 2.40 -1.19 6.77
C GLU A 426 2.06 0.13 7.46
N SER A 427 2.97 1.12 7.46
CA SER A 427 2.74 2.39 8.15
C SER A 427 1.63 3.21 7.48
N VAL A 428 1.59 3.22 6.14
CA VAL A 428 0.52 3.86 5.37
C VAL A 428 -0.82 3.17 5.64
N ASN A 429 -0.85 1.83 5.62
CA ASN A 429 -2.07 1.07 5.87
C ASN A 429 -2.56 1.27 7.30
N GLN A 430 -1.68 1.25 8.31
CA GLN A 430 -2.05 1.51 9.69
C GLN A 430 -2.63 2.91 9.87
N ALA A 431 -1.98 3.93 9.31
CA ALA A 431 -2.47 5.30 9.34
C ALA A 431 -3.83 5.43 8.64
N PHE A 432 -4.02 4.74 7.51
CA PHE A 432 -5.30 4.72 6.79
C PHE A 432 -6.40 3.99 7.57
N MET A 433 -6.11 2.86 8.20
CA MET A 433 -7.10 2.12 8.99
C MET A 433 -7.60 2.92 10.19
N GLU A 434 -6.72 3.72 10.83
CA GLU A 434 -7.15 4.64 11.89
C GLU A 434 -8.12 5.71 11.37
N LEU A 435 -7.97 6.17 10.12
CA LEU A 435 -8.93 7.07 9.48
C LEU A 435 -10.27 6.42 9.20
N MET A 436 -10.25 5.11 8.93
CA MET A 436 -11.40 4.36 8.45
C MET A 436 -12.04 3.48 9.53
N LYS A 437 -11.71 3.71 10.81
CA LYS A 437 -12.19 2.87 11.94
C LYS A 437 -13.71 2.78 12.06
N ASP A 438 -14.42 3.82 11.63
CA ASP A 438 -15.89 3.89 11.67
C ASP A 438 -16.53 3.35 10.38
N THR A 439 -15.75 2.85 9.42
CA THR A 439 -16.24 2.27 8.16
C THR A 439 -16.19 0.75 8.23
N GLU A 440 -17.32 0.08 8.08
CA GLU A 440 -17.37 -1.39 8.15
C GLU A 440 -16.97 -2.07 6.83
N SER A 441 -17.32 -1.48 5.68
CA SER A 441 -17.08 -2.10 4.36
C SER A 441 -15.61 -2.01 3.93
N ASP A 442 -14.97 -3.17 3.77
CA ASP A 442 -13.60 -3.28 3.27
C ASP A 442 -13.45 -2.88 1.80
N ASP A 443 -14.49 -3.08 0.98
CA ASP A 443 -14.48 -2.67 -0.43
C ASP A 443 -14.37 -1.15 -0.57
N ILE A 444 -15.12 -0.39 0.26
CA ILE A 444 -15.04 1.07 0.30
C ILE A 444 -13.65 1.52 0.75
N LYS A 445 -13.11 0.89 1.80
CA LYS A 445 -11.77 1.20 2.31
C LYS A 445 -10.71 1.01 1.22
N LEU A 446 -10.72 -0.14 0.55
CA LEU A 446 -9.76 -0.45 -0.50
C LEU A 446 -9.90 0.49 -1.70
N TYR A 447 -11.14 0.74 -2.13
CA TYR A 447 -11.42 1.68 -3.22
C TYR A 447 -10.90 3.09 -2.89
N LEU A 448 -11.19 3.57 -1.69
CA LEU A 448 -10.79 4.90 -1.26
C LEU A 448 -9.28 5.02 -1.07
N LEU A 449 -8.62 4.02 -0.49
CA LEU A 449 -7.16 3.95 -0.37
C LEU A 449 -6.51 4.07 -1.74
N ASN A 450 -6.94 3.24 -2.70
CA ASN A 450 -6.40 3.26 -4.06
C ASN A 450 -6.57 4.63 -4.73
N LYS A 451 -7.71 5.29 -4.53
CA LYS A 451 -7.96 6.65 -5.03
C LYS A 451 -7.03 7.69 -4.40
N PHE A 452 -6.77 7.60 -3.09
CA PHE A 452 -5.83 8.48 -2.42
C PHE A 452 -4.40 8.28 -2.92
N ILE A 453 -3.92 7.03 -2.99
CA ILE A 453 -2.57 6.69 -3.48
C ILE A 453 -2.39 7.20 -4.90
N THR A 454 -3.34 6.89 -5.79
CA THR A 454 -3.28 7.32 -7.19
C THR A 454 -3.19 8.84 -7.32
N CYS A 455 -4.04 9.57 -6.58
CA CYS A 455 -4.03 11.04 -6.59
C CYS A 455 -2.71 11.59 -6.04
N TRP A 456 -2.20 11.01 -4.96
CA TRP A 456 -0.93 11.39 -4.35
C TRP A 456 0.25 11.18 -5.30
N VAL A 457 0.43 9.97 -5.83
CA VAL A 457 1.53 9.60 -6.71
C VAL A 457 1.54 10.49 -7.96
N ASN A 458 0.40 10.67 -8.63
CA ASN A 458 0.30 11.53 -9.81
C ASN A 458 0.71 12.97 -9.51
N LEU A 459 0.20 13.54 -8.41
CA LEU A 459 0.53 14.90 -8.00
C LEU A 459 2.02 15.07 -7.73
N ARG A 460 2.63 14.11 -7.01
CA ARG A 460 4.05 14.16 -6.64
C ARG A 460 4.97 13.94 -7.84
N LEU A 461 4.67 12.99 -8.72
CA LEU A 461 5.43 12.77 -9.96
C LEU A 461 5.41 14.01 -10.85
N LYS A 462 4.25 14.64 -11.03
CA LYS A 462 4.14 15.89 -11.80
C LYS A 462 4.96 17.03 -11.17
N ALA A 463 4.82 17.22 -9.85
CA ALA A 463 5.57 18.26 -9.13
C ALA A 463 7.08 18.02 -9.24
N PHE A 464 7.53 16.78 -9.04
CA PHE A 464 8.93 16.39 -9.17
C PHE A 464 9.45 16.62 -10.58
N SER A 465 8.71 16.20 -11.61
CA SER A 465 9.07 16.37 -13.02
C SER A 465 9.24 17.84 -13.39
N ASN A 466 8.32 18.70 -12.92
CA ASN A 466 8.42 20.15 -13.14
C ASN A 466 9.69 20.75 -12.54
N VAL A 467 10.02 20.37 -11.29
CA VAL A 467 11.24 20.84 -10.62
C VAL A 467 12.49 20.30 -11.31
N PHE A 468 12.48 19.02 -11.70
CA PHE A 468 13.60 18.37 -12.38
C PHE A 468 13.89 19.05 -13.74
N MET A 469 12.85 19.29 -14.55
CA MET A 469 12.99 19.98 -15.83
C MET A 469 13.45 21.42 -15.67
N TYR A 470 12.99 22.11 -14.61
CA TYR A 470 13.46 23.44 -14.27
C TYR A 470 14.95 23.45 -13.91
N ILE A 471 15.42 22.50 -13.10
CA ILE A 471 16.84 22.35 -12.74
C ILE A 471 17.68 21.99 -13.96
N LYS A 472 17.17 21.16 -14.89
CA LYS A 472 17.93 20.77 -16.09
C LYS A 472 18.11 21.93 -17.08
N LYS A 473 17.19 22.90 -17.08
CA LYS A 473 17.20 24.04 -18.01
C LYS A 473 18.16 25.17 -17.58
N ASN A 474 18.43 25.29 -16.29
CA ASN A 474 19.26 26.35 -15.70
C ASN A 474 20.57 25.76 -15.17
#